data_AF-A0A5B1QJU0-F1
#
_entry.id   AF-A0A5B1QJU0-F1
#
_cell.length_a   1.000
_cell.length_b   1.000
_cell.length_c   1.000
_cell.angle_alpha   90.00
_cell.angle_beta   90.00
_cell.angle_gamma   90.00
#
_symmetry.space_group_name_H-M   'P 1'
#
loop_
_entity.id
_entity.type
_entity.pdbx_description
1 polymer ?
#
loop_
_entity_poly.entity_id
_entity_poly.type
_entity_poly.pdbx_seq_one_letter_code
_entity_poly.pdbx_strand_id
1 'polypeptide(L)'
;MASLCEDVSALARCPDIYASLTTEDLGRFVRYARYIKCEVMLNMNGHVGEPPIALPLYVFEFLRDVLGFDDAITSHCWSVLKDHVWASDGLPELSGAEAARFHAVGHKGERSSEWISSDMFYPPVLQCMHCDTLLKNMSRFAVVLFTRVGARPGYTTSLLCPHCKIRYHPNYYIQDCVRCYYRGIPDAFQLEEHAFITVDLCKFFTALMVVAHVSGQGCAQVYNMTMADTKHVRPRDWPQSFTLRTDEVWRSFFWNALLRDHSEHGTLLTVPDEGNQESRLEFAMVRRNLQMVEEGQPARMHACDVCEKFVEGTGYKGLRSLRAVVTDGITIGHPCCAVHNCTRPLINNRHHYCSVHKSDVLKCAITACEARAERGYRTCSKPDHRRVEEIRNERGKAFFQLQQRLKKAFPGPSYLFDANSDPDVLVDYSEDNDNNEDLPHGAKSDKGNRKLQSRFGRRCTHNEQLVVCCCGVVAARATMYGAEAISGVKDFLKSVYGHNPDNLPDVIFFDNNCRLQEHLFRQKDTFFRRVILAVDVFHFKSKHKEADAFCQKHCNPALWPELNDGKGNWVFNSSAAEQANVWMGGYLSIVREMLAYRYDFFMDEIIKRRNEQLISKLRDDGKMPYIVPL
;
A
#
# COMPACT_ATOMS: atom_id res chain seq x y z
N MET A 1 38.50 5.91 -22.22
CA MET A 1 39.03 6.89 -23.18
C MET A 1 40.33 6.38 -23.82
N ALA A 2 41.34 5.96 -23.03
CA ALA A 2 42.58 5.37 -23.58
C ALA A 2 42.35 4.03 -24.33
N SER A 3 41.57 3.08 -23.78
CA SER A 3 41.33 1.79 -24.47
C SER A 3 40.55 1.95 -25.78
N LEU A 4 39.55 2.84 -25.83
CA LEU A 4 38.76 3.07 -27.04
C LEU A 4 39.61 3.61 -28.21
N CYS A 5 40.70 4.35 -27.93
CA CYS A 5 41.63 4.81 -28.97
C CYS A 5 42.50 3.67 -29.54
N GLU A 6 42.89 2.70 -28.72
CA GLU A 6 43.60 1.49 -29.16
C GLU A 6 42.68 0.57 -29.97
N ASP A 7 41.43 0.43 -29.55
CA ASP A 7 40.40 -0.37 -30.23
C ASP A 7 40.04 0.24 -31.61
N VAL A 8 39.92 1.57 -31.70
CA VAL A 8 39.75 2.29 -32.97
C VAL A 8 40.95 2.11 -33.90
N SER A 9 42.17 2.05 -33.35
CA SER A 9 43.40 1.77 -34.10
C SER A 9 43.50 0.31 -34.57
N ALA A 10 42.86 -0.63 -33.87
CA ALA A 10 42.76 -2.03 -34.28
C ALA A 10 41.72 -2.23 -35.40
N LEU A 11 40.59 -1.51 -35.36
CA LEU A 11 39.61 -1.46 -36.45
C LEU A 11 40.21 -0.86 -37.74
N ALA A 12 41.10 0.13 -37.62
CA ALA A 12 41.80 0.75 -38.74
C ALA A 12 42.75 -0.20 -39.51
N ARG A 13 43.02 -1.41 -38.99
CA ARG A 13 43.84 -2.43 -39.69
C ARG A 13 43.07 -3.16 -40.80
N CYS A 14 41.76 -2.92 -40.94
CA CYS A 14 40.94 -3.36 -42.04
C CYS A 14 40.34 -2.12 -42.77
N PRO A 15 41.08 -1.50 -43.69
CA PRO A 15 40.77 -0.16 -44.23
C PRO A 15 39.38 -0.07 -44.88
N ASP A 16 38.94 -1.13 -45.56
CA ASP A 16 37.67 -1.17 -46.28
C ASP A 16 36.46 -1.22 -45.34
N ILE A 17 36.60 -1.88 -44.17
CA ILE A 17 35.56 -1.95 -43.12
C ILE A 17 35.58 -0.67 -42.27
N TYR A 18 36.77 -0.11 -42.00
CA TYR A 18 36.90 1.12 -41.23
C TYR A 18 36.36 2.33 -41.99
N ALA A 19 36.51 2.38 -43.32
CA ALA A 19 36.01 3.47 -44.15
C ALA A 19 34.47 3.57 -44.19
N SER A 20 33.75 2.49 -43.86
CA SER A 20 32.28 2.44 -43.87
C SER A 20 31.64 2.70 -42.50
N LEU A 21 32.43 2.84 -41.43
CA LEU A 21 31.94 3.02 -40.06
C LEU A 21 32.24 4.42 -39.51
N THR A 22 31.24 5.07 -38.93
CA THR A 22 31.45 6.32 -38.19
C THR A 22 31.80 6.05 -36.73
N THR A 23 32.36 7.05 -36.03
CA THR A 23 32.56 6.96 -34.58
C THR A 23 31.25 6.77 -33.82
N GLU A 24 30.15 7.32 -34.35
CA GLU A 24 28.81 7.13 -33.78
C GLU A 24 28.35 5.68 -33.90
N ASP A 25 28.62 5.02 -35.03
CA ASP A 25 28.25 3.62 -35.27
C ASP A 25 29.00 2.67 -34.34
N LEU A 26 30.29 2.90 -34.12
CA LEU A 26 31.07 2.16 -33.12
C LEU A 26 30.52 2.39 -31.70
N GLY A 27 30.17 3.63 -31.37
CA GLY A 27 29.52 3.97 -30.10
C GLY A 27 28.18 3.27 -29.91
N ARG A 28 27.35 3.18 -30.96
CA ARG A 28 26.08 2.45 -30.94
C ARG A 28 26.29 0.95 -30.81
N PHE A 29 27.26 0.36 -31.52
CA PHE A 29 27.59 -1.06 -31.40
C PHE A 29 27.95 -1.42 -29.95
N VAL A 30 28.90 -0.70 -29.34
CA VAL A 30 29.28 -0.92 -27.94
C VAL A 30 28.07 -0.76 -27.02
N ARG A 31 27.27 0.29 -27.21
CA ARG A 31 26.08 0.55 -26.39
C ARG A 31 25.08 -0.60 -26.45
N TYR A 32 24.72 -1.05 -27.65
CA TYR A 32 23.72 -2.09 -27.85
C TYR A 32 24.23 -3.46 -27.42
N ALA A 33 25.49 -3.80 -27.72
CA ALA A 33 26.12 -5.04 -27.29
C ALA A 33 26.20 -5.14 -25.77
N ARG A 34 26.51 -4.03 -25.07
CA ARG A 34 26.43 -3.94 -23.60
C ARG A 34 25.01 -4.18 -23.10
N TYR A 35 24.02 -3.63 -23.79
CA TYR A 35 22.61 -3.74 -23.40
C TYR A 35 22.09 -5.18 -23.46
N ILE A 36 22.58 -5.97 -24.43
CA ILE A 36 22.22 -7.39 -24.58
C ILE A 36 23.28 -8.35 -24.03
N LYS A 37 24.23 -7.86 -23.21
CA LYS A 37 25.31 -8.68 -22.64
C LYS A 37 24.77 -9.91 -21.91
N CYS A 38 23.64 -9.78 -21.21
CA CYS A 38 22.98 -10.91 -20.55
C CYS A 38 22.52 -12.00 -21.54
N GLU A 39 22.05 -11.64 -22.74
CA GLU A 39 21.71 -12.62 -23.79
C GLU A 39 22.94 -13.42 -24.22
N VAL A 40 24.10 -12.76 -24.34
CA VAL A 40 25.35 -13.44 -24.64
C VAL A 40 25.71 -14.42 -23.51
N MET A 41 25.65 -13.97 -22.26
CA MET A 41 26.00 -14.76 -21.07
C MET A 41 25.12 -16.01 -20.90
N LEU A 42 23.83 -15.93 -21.24
CA LEU A 42 22.89 -17.06 -21.15
C LEU A 42 23.29 -18.25 -22.03
N ASN A 43 24.07 -17.98 -23.08
CA ASN A 43 24.52 -18.99 -24.05
C ASN A 43 25.96 -19.48 -23.77
N MET A 44 26.58 -19.01 -22.69
CA MET A 44 27.94 -19.39 -22.32
C MET A 44 27.95 -20.58 -21.35
N ASN A 45 28.87 -21.53 -21.55
CA ASN A 45 29.05 -22.70 -20.68
C ASN A 45 29.81 -22.34 -19.38
N GLY A 46 29.34 -21.33 -18.64
CA GLY A 46 29.85 -20.97 -17.31
C GLY A 46 31.09 -20.07 -17.26
N HIS A 47 31.70 -19.72 -18.40
CA HIS A 47 32.87 -18.83 -18.47
C HIS A 47 32.46 -17.36 -18.57
N VAL A 48 31.69 -16.85 -17.60
CA VAL A 48 31.11 -15.49 -17.65
C VAL A 48 32.13 -14.34 -17.47
N GLY A 49 33.37 -14.66 -17.08
CA GLY A 49 34.43 -13.68 -16.85
C GLY A 49 35.06 -13.07 -18.10
N GLU A 50 34.97 -13.74 -19.25
CA GLU A 50 35.59 -13.31 -20.51
C GLU A 50 34.56 -13.33 -21.66
N PRO A 51 34.64 -12.41 -22.64
CA PRO A 51 33.70 -12.42 -23.76
C PRO A 51 33.91 -13.64 -24.66
N PRO A 52 32.84 -14.25 -25.22
CA PRO A 52 32.99 -15.35 -26.15
C PRO A 52 33.67 -14.91 -27.45
N ILE A 53 34.40 -15.83 -28.07
CA ILE A 53 35.07 -15.60 -29.36
C ILE A 53 34.05 -15.20 -30.44
N ALA A 54 32.90 -15.88 -30.47
CA ALA A 54 31.80 -15.60 -31.38
C ALA A 54 30.50 -15.43 -30.61
N LEU A 55 29.63 -14.55 -31.11
CA LEU A 55 28.29 -14.33 -30.56
C LEU A 55 27.36 -15.51 -30.89
N PRO A 56 26.35 -15.80 -30.04
CA PRO A 56 25.23 -16.65 -30.43
C PRO A 56 24.56 -16.12 -31.71
N LEU A 57 24.14 -17.02 -32.60
CA LEU A 57 23.65 -16.64 -33.95
C LEU A 57 22.52 -15.59 -33.89
N TYR A 58 21.50 -15.79 -33.06
CA TYR A 58 20.38 -14.85 -32.95
C TYR A 58 20.80 -13.47 -32.38
N VAL A 59 21.81 -13.44 -31.50
CA VAL A 59 22.36 -12.18 -30.96
C VAL A 59 23.17 -11.45 -32.03
N PHE A 60 23.93 -12.20 -32.83
CA PHE A 60 24.66 -11.68 -33.98
C PHE A 60 23.71 -11.08 -35.02
N GLU A 61 22.68 -11.83 -35.43
CA GLU A 61 21.66 -11.38 -36.38
C GLU A 61 20.90 -10.16 -35.86
N PHE A 62 20.57 -10.13 -34.56
CA PHE A 62 19.96 -8.97 -33.93
C PHE A 62 20.85 -7.72 -34.02
N LEU A 63 22.13 -7.82 -33.65
CA LEU A 63 23.06 -6.67 -33.71
C LEU A 63 23.25 -6.16 -35.13
N ARG A 64 23.41 -7.08 -36.08
CA ARG A 64 23.50 -6.77 -37.51
C ARG A 64 22.29 -5.98 -37.96
N ASP A 65 21.10 -6.51 -37.72
CA ASP A 65 19.85 -5.94 -38.22
C ASP A 65 19.47 -4.62 -37.52
N VAL A 66 19.71 -4.49 -36.21
CA VAL A 66 19.36 -3.28 -35.44
C VAL A 66 20.29 -2.10 -35.74
N LEU A 67 21.54 -2.40 -36.13
CA LEU A 67 22.53 -1.40 -36.54
C LEU A 67 22.52 -1.17 -38.06
N GLY A 68 21.90 -2.05 -38.84
CA GLY A 68 21.93 -2.01 -40.31
C GLY A 68 23.31 -2.33 -40.89
N PHE A 69 24.11 -3.12 -40.16
CA PHE A 69 25.43 -3.57 -40.60
C PHE A 69 25.32 -4.82 -41.48
N ASP A 70 26.39 -5.18 -42.18
CA ASP A 70 26.53 -6.50 -42.79
C ASP A 70 27.21 -7.50 -41.83
N ASP A 71 27.28 -8.77 -42.24
CA ASP A 71 27.88 -9.83 -41.43
C ASP A 71 29.38 -9.60 -41.16
N ALA A 72 30.11 -9.05 -42.13
CA ALA A 72 31.56 -8.82 -42.02
C ALA A 72 31.87 -7.70 -41.01
N ILE A 73 31.16 -6.58 -41.11
CA ILE A 73 31.21 -5.46 -40.20
C ILE A 73 30.85 -5.92 -38.79
N THR A 74 29.74 -6.64 -38.62
CA THR A 74 29.26 -7.09 -37.30
C THR A 74 30.27 -8.02 -36.63
N SER A 75 30.82 -8.99 -37.38
CA SER A 75 31.85 -9.91 -36.91
C SER A 75 33.14 -9.19 -36.52
N HIS A 76 33.58 -8.24 -37.35
CA HIS A 76 34.78 -7.48 -37.09
C HIS A 76 34.63 -6.58 -35.85
N CYS A 77 33.50 -5.86 -35.74
CA CYS A 77 33.16 -5.03 -34.57
C CYS A 77 33.17 -5.86 -33.29
N TRP A 78 32.56 -7.05 -33.28
CA TRP A 78 32.63 -7.95 -32.11
C TRP A 78 34.07 -8.38 -31.82
N SER A 79 34.83 -8.79 -32.83
CA SER A 79 36.20 -9.29 -32.64
C SER A 79 37.13 -8.29 -31.96
N VAL A 80 36.94 -6.99 -32.23
CA VAL A 80 37.76 -5.90 -31.68
C VAL A 80 37.17 -5.31 -30.39
N LEU A 81 35.85 -5.10 -30.33
CA LEU A 81 35.21 -4.35 -29.23
C LEU A 81 34.69 -5.24 -28.10
N LYS A 82 34.73 -6.57 -28.23
CA LYS A 82 34.17 -7.48 -27.22
C LYS A 82 34.76 -7.28 -25.83
N ASP A 83 36.06 -7.04 -25.71
CA ASP A 83 36.73 -6.87 -24.41
C ASP A 83 36.31 -5.54 -23.76
N HIS A 84 36.15 -4.49 -24.56
CA HIS A 84 35.60 -3.20 -24.11
C HIS A 84 34.14 -3.32 -23.66
N VAL A 85 33.31 -4.06 -24.41
CA VAL A 85 31.92 -4.37 -24.03
C VAL A 85 31.89 -5.18 -22.73
N TRP A 86 32.82 -6.13 -22.55
CA TRP A 86 32.86 -7.01 -21.38
C TRP A 86 33.35 -6.32 -20.11
N ALA A 87 34.34 -5.43 -20.22
CA ALA A 87 34.92 -4.69 -19.11
C ALA A 87 34.06 -3.50 -18.64
N SER A 88 33.09 -3.07 -19.45
CA SER A 88 32.23 -1.93 -19.11
C SER A 88 31.14 -2.31 -18.12
N ASP A 89 31.07 -1.59 -17.00
CA ASP A 89 30.02 -1.72 -15.99
C ASP A 89 28.84 -0.77 -16.23
N GLY A 90 27.66 -1.16 -15.75
CA GLY A 90 26.40 -0.42 -15.87
C GLY A 90 25.72 -0.58 -17.24
N LEU A 91 24.41 -0.37 -17.28
CA LEU A 91 23.64 -0.34 -18.52
C LEU A 91 23.57 1.09 -19.06
N PRO A 92 23.84 1.29 -20.36
CA PRO A 92 23.65 2.61 -20.97
C PRO A 92 22.15 2.93 -21.09
N GLU A 93 21.79 4.22 -21.00
CA GLU A 93 20.43 4.64 -21.31
C GLU A 93 20.15 4.55 -22.81
N LEU A 94 18.99 4.00 -23.16
CA LEU A 94 18.47 4.01 -24.53
C LEU A 94 17.46 5.15 -24.68
N SER A 95 17.61 5.93 -25.75
CA SER A 95 16.59 6.87 -26.19
C SER A 95 15.34 6.13 -26.68
N GLY A 96 14.21 6.84 -26.76
CA GLY A 96 12.97 6.21 -27.20
C GLY A 96 12.97 5.72 -28.64
N ALA A 97 13.76 6.34 -29.51
CA ALA A 97 13.98 5.88 -30.88
C ALA A 97 14.84 4.61 -30.92
N GLU A 98 15.85 4.48 -30.06
CA GLU A 98 16.66 3.27 -29.95
C GLU A 98 15.82 2.09 -29.42
N ALA A 99 15.01 2.31 -28.38
CA ALA A 99 14.11 1.29 -27.87
C ALA A 99 13.09 0.81 -28.92
N ALA A 100 12.55 1.73 -29.74
CA ALA A 100 11.67 1.37 -30.85
C ALA A 100 12.38 0.51 -31.92
N ARG A 101 13.66 0.79 -32.20
CA ARG A 101 14.48 -0.04 -33.12
C ARG A 101 14.70 -1.45 -32.55
N PHE A 102 15.03 -1.55 -31.26
CA PHE A 102 15.18 -2.84 -30.58
C PHE A 102 13.93 -3.70 -30.77
N HIS A 103 12.75 -3.12 -30.57
CA HIS A 103 11.50 -3.85 -30.76
C HIS A 103 11.28 -4.25 -32.24
N ALA A 104 11.49 -3.33 -33.18
CA ALA A 104 11.23 -3.57 -34.61
C ALA A 104 12.03 -4.75 -35.19
N VAL A 105 13.20 -5.04 -34.62
CA VAL A 105 14.11 -6.10 -35.08
C VAL A 105 14.10 -7.31 -34.16
N GLY A 106 14.01 -7.09 -32.85
CA GLY A 106 14.17 -8.14 -31.84
C GLY A 106 12.97 -9.09 -31.72
N HIS A 107 11.82 -8.76 -32.29
CA HIS A 107 10.63 -9.63 -32.35
C HIS A 107 10.52 -10.40 -33.69
N LYS A 108 11.64 -10.94 -34.19
CA LYS A 108 11.68 -11.69 -35.46
C LYS A 108 12.12 -13.15 -35.35
N GLY A 109 12.64 -13.58 -34.19
CA GLY A 109 13.07 -14.96 -33.99
C GLY A 109 11.91 -15.94 -34.08
N GLU A 110 12.15 -17.12 -34.66
CA GLU A 110 11.13 -18.20 -34.75
C GLU A 110 10.74 -18.72 -33.36
N ARG A 111 11.68 -18.67 -32.41
CA ARG A 111 11.50 -19.14 -31.04
C ARG A 111 11.39 -17.97 -30.08
N SER A 112 10.47 -18.07 -29.13
CA SER A 112 10.32 -17.06 -28.09
C SER A 112 11.57 -16.86 -27.22
N SER A 113 12.45 -17.85 -27.16
CA SER A 113 13.76 -17.78 -26.50
C SER A 113 14.75 -16.83 -27.18
N GLU A 114 14.52 -16.45 -28.43
CA GLU A 114 15.42 -15.59 -29.23
C GLU A 114 14.91 -14.15 -29.31
N TRP A 115 13.74 -13.86 -28.72
CA TRP A 115 13.17 -12.52 -28.75
C TRP A 115 13.92 -11.57 -27.82
N ILE A 116 14.23 -10.39 -28.34
CA ILE A 116 14.99 -9.34 -27.67
C ILE A 116 14.15 -8.05 -27.67
N SER A 117 14.16 -7.33 -26.54
CA SER A 117 13.55 -6.00 -26.39
C SER A 117 14.51 -5.06 -25.65
N SER A 118 14.14 -3.78 -25.57
CA SER A 118 14.79 -2.80 -24.70
C SER A 118 14.59 -3.08 -23.21
N ASP A 119 13.60 -3.89 -22.83
CA ASP A 119 13.33 -4.18 -21.42
C ASP A 119 13.34 -5.70 -21.22
N MET A 120 14.49 -6.21 -20.80
CA MET A 120 14.70 -7.64 -20.54
C MET A 120 14.88 -7.89 -19.05
N PHE A 121 14.02 -8.74 -18.48
CA PHE A 121 14.09 -9.15 -17.08
C PHE A 121 14.65 -10.56 -16.97
N TYR A 122 15.81 -10.67 -16.34
CA TYR A 122 16.48 -11.95 -16.08
C TYR A 122 16.50 -12.24 -14.58
N PRO A 123 16.65 -13.51 -14.18
CA PRO A 123 17.06 -13.82 -12.83
C PRO A 123 18.41 -13.16 -12.51
N PRO A 124 18.63 -12.69 -11.26
CA PRO A 124 19.87 -12.02 -10.87
C PRO A 124 21.08 -12.95 -10.81
N VAL A 125 20.86 -14.26 -10.96
CA VAL A 125 21.89 -15.30 -10.92
C VAL A 125 21.77 -16.21 -12.14
N LEU A 126 22.92 -16.63 -12.68
CA LEU A 126 23.00 -17.60 -13.78
C LEU A 126 23.42 -18.99 -13.28
N GLN A 127 23.87 -19.10 -12.03
CA GLN A 127 24.20 -20.34 -11.34
C GLN A 127 23.22 -20.56 -10.18
N CYS A 128 22.93 -21.82 -9.89
CA CYS A 128 22.04 -22.18 -8.80
C CYS A 128 22.66 -21.82 -7.45
N MET A 129 21.95 -21.05 -6.64
CA MET A 129 22.40 -20.61 -5.30
C MET A 129 22.60 -21.75 -4.28
N HIS A 130 22.26 -22.99 -4.64
CA HIS A 130 22.39 -24.17 -3.76
C HIS A 130 23.44 -25.18 -4.19
N CYS A 131 23.74 -25.28 -5.49
CA CYS A 131 24.63 -26.31 -6.02
C CYS A 131 25.57 -25.80 -7.13
N ASP A 132 25.62 -24.48 -7.34
CA ASP A 132 26.47 -23.76 -8.29
C ASP A 132 26.37 -24.21 -9.76
N THR A 133 25.40 -25.07 -10.08
CA THR A 133 25.17 -25.58 -11.43
C THR A 133 24.56 -24.48 -12.29
N LEU A 134 25.07 -24.35 -13.53
CA LEU A 134 24.54 -23.41 -14.52
C LEU A 134 23.04 -23.67 -14.75
N LEU A 135 22.25 -22.60 -14.67
CA LEU A 135 20.81 -22.66 -14.89
C LEU A 135 20.50 -22.84 -16.38
N LYS A 136 19.51 -23.67 -16.70
CA LYS A 136 19.11 -24.07 -18.06
C LYS A 136 17.59 -24.00 -18.25
N ASN A 137 17.08 -24.54 -19.35
CA ASN A 137 15.64 -24.64 -19.66
C ASN A 137 14.92 -23.29 -19.53
N MET A 138 15.42 -22.34 -20.31
CA MET A 138 14.90 -20.99 -20.37
C MET A 138 13.44 -20.96 -20.79
N SER A 139 12.64 -20.14 -20.11
CA SER A 139 11.26 -19.83 -20.48
C SER A 139 11.09 -18.32 -20.50
N ARG A 140 10.50 -17.80 -21.59
CA ARG A 140 10.40 -16.36 -21.87
C ARG A 140 8.99 -15.98 -22.28
N PHE A 141 8.50 -14.86 -21.74
CA PHE A 141 7.15 -14.34 -22.02
C PHE A 141 7.16 -12.82 -22.22
N ALA A 142 6.29 -12.34 -23.09
CA ALA A 142 6.03 -10.92 -23.28
C ALA A 142 5.41 -10.29 -22.03
N VAL A 143 5.90 -9.10 -21.66
CA VAL A 143 5.41 -8.31 -20.54
C VAL A 143 5.32 -6.82 -20.90
N VAL A 144 4.56 -6.06 -20.13
CA VAL A 144 4.59 -4.59 -20.17
C VAL A 144 5.26 -4.07 -18.91
N LEU A 145 6.24 -3.18 -19.08
CA LEU A 145 6.85 -2.43 -17.99
C LEU A 145 6.22 -1.05 -17.88
N PHE A 146 5.69 -0.71 -16.71
CA PHE A 146 5.20 0.62 -16.37
C PHE A 146 6.29 1.46 -15.69
N THR A 147 6.58 2.63 -16.27
CA THR A 147 7.63 3.56 -15.81
C THR A 147 7.12 4.99 -15.79
N ARG A 148 7.81 5.90 -15.10
CA ARG A 148 7.45 7.33 -15.12
C ARG A 148 7.54 8.01 -16.49
N VAL A 149 8.21 7.38 -17.46
CA VAL A 149 8.31 7.88 -18.84
C VAL A 149 7.36 7.16 -19.81
N GLY A 150 6.49 6.29 -19.29
CA GLY A 150 5.48 5.56 -20.03
C GLY A 150 5.64 4.04 -19.99
N ALA A 151 4.68 3.37 -20.62
CA ALA A 151 4.64 1.91 -20.70
C ALA A 151 5.51 1.41 -21.87
N ARG A 152 6.32 0.37 -21.62
CA ARG A 152 7.27 -0.20 -22.60
C ARG A 152 7.10 -1.72 -22.75
N PRO A 153 7.26 -2.27 -23.96
CA PRO A 153 7.25 -3.72 -24.16
C PRO A 153 8.55 -4.34 -23.65
N GLY A 154 8.45 -5.51 -23.02
CA GLY A 154 9.61 -6.23 -22.53
C GLY A 154 9.41 -7.73 -22.52
N TYR A 155 10.45 -8.45 -22.07
CA TYR A 155 10.38 -9.88 -21.86
C TYR A 155 10.84 -10.25 -20.45
N THR A 156 10.09 -11.14 -19.81
CA THR A 156 10.53 -11.80 -18.57
C THR A 156 11.11 -13.16 -18.89
N THR A 157 12.23 -13.49 -18.27
CA THR A 157 12.96 -14.75 -18.46
C THR A 157 13.06 -15.49 -17.13
N SER A 158 12.80 -16.79 -17.14
CA SER A 158 13.06 -17.69 -16.02
C SER A 158 14.00 -18.82 -16.42
N LEU A 159 14.80 -19.30 -15.47
CA LEU A 159 15.77 -20.38 -15.66
C LEU A 159 15.57 -21.47 -14.60
N LEU A 160 15.83 -22.72 -14.96
CA LEU A 160 15.66 -23.89 -14.09
C LEU A 160 17.03 -24.49 -13.74
N CYS A 161 17.25 -24.79 -12.46
CA CYS A 161 18.37 -25.63 -12.07
C CYS A 161 18.08 -27.10 -12.49
N PRO A 162 18.90 -27.72 -13.36
CA PRO A 162 18.66 -29.09 -13.80
C PRO A 162 18.79 -30.12 -12.67
N HIS A 163 19.53 -29.79 -11.61
CA HIS A 163 19.76 -30.65 -10.45
C HIS A 163 18.70 -30.42 -9.36
N CYS A 164 18.69 -29.24 -8.73
CA CYS A 164 17.79 -28.90 -7.62
C CYS A 164 16.32 -28.70 -8.03
N LYS A 165 16.02 -28.59 -9.34
CA LYS A 165 14.68 -28.29 -9.88
C LYS A 165 14.07 -26.96 -9.43
N ILE A 166 14.88 -26.08 -8.83
CA ILE A 166 14.50 -24.72 -8.45
C ILE A 166 14.39 -23.86 -9.72
N ARG A 167 13.28 -23.14 -9.86
CA ARG A 167 13.09 -22.18 -10.96
C ARG A 167 13.34 -20.76 -10.47
N TYR A 168 14.27 -20.08 -11.10
CA TYR A 168 14.66 -18.70 -10.83
C TYR A 168 13.92 -17.77 -11.78
N HIS A 169 13.22 -16.78 -11.22
CA HIS A 169 12.57 -15.68 -11.93
C HIS A 169 13.33 -14.37 -11.63
N PRO A 170 12.96 -13.24 -12.26
CA PRO A 170 13.66 -11.97 -12.05
C PRO A 170 13.58 -11.44 -10.60
N ASN A 171 12.45 -11.60 -9.92
CA ASN A 171 12.26 -11.04 -8.57
C ASN A 171 12.22 -12.09 -7.45
N TYR A 172 12.06 -13.37 -7.79
CA TYR A 172 11.97 -14.46 -6.83
C TYR A 172 12.47 -15.77 -7.44
N TYR A 173 12.61 -16.80 -6.63
CA TYR A 173 12.78 -18.18 -7.09
C TYR A 173 11.73 -19.07 -6.42
N ILE A 174 11.40 -20.19 -7.06
CA ILE A 174 10.43 -21.17 -6.57
C ILE A 174 11.19 -22.41 -6.10
N GLN A 175 11.03 -22.73 -4.82
CA GLN A 175 11.55 -23.93 -4.18
C GLN A 175 10.45 -24.53 -3.31
N ASP A 176 10.21 -25.84 -3.41
CA ASP A 176 9.27 -26.58 -2.56
C ASP A 176 7.88 -25.92 -2.44
N CYS A 177 7.32 -25.48 -3.57
CA CYS A 177 6.03 -24.77 -3.67
C CYS A 177 5.97 -23.42 -2.92
N VAL A 178 7.12 -22.79 -2.66
CA VAL A 178 7.24 -21.47 -2.04
C VAL A 178 8.00 -20.53 -2.97
N ARG A 179 7.46 -19.31 -3.14
CA ARG A 179 8.16 -18.19 -3.79
C ARG A 179 8.98 -17.45 -2.76
N CYS A 180 10.28 -17.41 -2.97
CA CYS A 180 11.24 -16.67 -2.15
C CYS A 180 11.73 -15.46 -2.94
N TYR A 181 11.37 -14.26 -2.51
CA TYR A 181 11.83 -13.02 -3.14
C TYR A 181 13.28 -12.73 -2.74
N TYR A 182 14.09 -12.26 -3.70
CA TYR A 182 15.50 -11.95 -3.42
C TYR A 182 15.63 -10.81 -2.41
N ARG A 183 16.78 -10.74 -1.74
CA ARG A 183 17.07 -9.69 -0.75
C ARG A 183 17.17 -8.31 -1.42
N GLY A 184 16.62 -7.31 -0.73
CA GLY A 184 16.64 -5.91 -1.17
C GLY A 184 15.41 -5.54 -2.00
N ILE A 185 15.38 -4.28 -2.46
CA ILE A 185 14.30 -3.74 -3.27
C ILE A 185 14.81 -3.64 -4.71
N PRO A 186 14.22 -4.37 -5.68
CA PRO A 186 14.66 -4.30 -7.07
C PRO A 186 14.27 -2.96 -7.72
N ASP A 187 14.90 -2.59 -8.84
CA ASP A 187 14.51 -1.38 -9.59
C ASP A 187 13.11 -1.48 -10.21
N ALA A 188 12.71 -2.70 -10.56
CA ALA A 188 11.37 -3.05 -11.01
C ALA A 188 10.96 -4.44 -10.52
N PHE A 189 9.68 -4.63 -10.27
CA PHE A 189 9.14 -5.92 -9.83
C PHE A 189 7.89 -6.33 -10.61
N GLN A 190 7.71 -7.64 -10.70
CA GLN A 190 6.59 -8.29 -11.35
C GLN A 190 5.30 -8.06 -10.55
N LEU A 191 4.34 -7.35 -11.14
CA LEU A 191 3.00 -7.14 -10.58
C LEU A 191 2.11 -8.35 -10.82
N GLU A 192 2.15 -8.83 -12.06
CA GLU A 192 1.33 -9.91 -12.59
C GLU A 192 2.17 -10.74 -13.57
N GLU A 193 1.63 -11.85 -14.04
CA GLU A 193 2.32 -12.74 -14.98
C GLU A 193 2.91 -11.99 -16.18
N HIS A 194 2.19 -10.99 -16.70
CA HIS A 194 2.59 -10.21 -17.87
C HIS A 194 2.82 -8.71 -17.64
N ALA A 195 3.04 -8.27 -16.39
CA ALA A 195 3.24 -6.86 -16.07
C ALA A 195 4.33 -6.64 -15.02
N PHE A 196 5.19 -5.65 -15.26
CA PHE A 196 6.21 -5.15 -14.35
C PHE A 196 5.98 -3.67 -14.09
N ILE A 197 6.46 -3.20 -12.95
CA ILE A 197 6.47 -1.77 -12.62
C ILE A 197 7.79 -1.39 -11.98
N THR A 198 8.25 -0.18 -12.29
CA THR A 198 9.42 0.41 -11.62
C THR A 198 9.08 0.87 -10.20
N VAL A 199 10.03 0.70 -9.29
CA VAL A 199 9.89 1.17 -7.90
C VAL A 199 9.76 2.69 -7.83
N ASP A 200 10.40 3.43 -8.74
CA ASP A 200 10.26 4.89 -8.77
C ASP A 200 8.81 5.33 -9.10
N LEU A 201 8.14 4.63 -10.02
CA LEU A 201 6.72 4.88 -10.29
C LEU A 201 5.84 4.50 -9.08
N CYS A 202 6.16 3.41 -8.38
CA CYS A 202 5.45 3.03 -7.16
C CYS A 202 5.61 4.07 -6.04
N LYS A 203 6.81 4.63 -5.88
CA LYS A 203 7.10 5.72 -4.94
C LYS A 203 6.30 6.96 -5.29
N PHE A 204 6.19 7.30 -6.57
CA PHE A 204 5.34 8.39 -7.03
C PHE A 204 3.86 8.18 -6.66
N PHE A 205 3.28 7.00 -6.90
CA PHE A 205 1.91 6.70 -6.48
C PHE A 205 1.74 6.76 -4.96
N THR A 206 2.71 6.21 -4.21
CA THR A 206 2.67 6.28 -2.75
C THR A 206 2.69 7.73 -2.25
N ALA A 207 3.47 8.60 -2.88
CA ALA A 207 3.51 10.03 -2.53
C ALA A 207 2.16 10.71 -2.82
N LEU A 208 1.51 10.41 -3.95
CA LEU A 208 0.16 10.91 -4.24
C LEU A 208 -0.87 10.44 -3.21
N MET A 209 -0.80 9.17 -2.80
CA MET A 209 -1.66 8.60 -1.76
C MET A 209 -1.45 9.28 -0.40
N VAL A 210 -0.19 9.53 0.00
CA VAL A 210 0.14 10.10 1.32
C VAL A 210 -0.17 11.60 1.39
N VAL A 211 0.20 12.37 0.35
CA VAL A 211 0.13 13.84 0.38
C VAL A 211 -1.22 14.37 -0.07
N ALA A 212 -1.81 13.76 -1.10
CA ALA A 212 -3.00 14.28 -1.77
C ALA A 212 -4.22 13.34 -1.66
N HIS A 213 -4.12 12.25 -0.87
CA HIS A 213 -5.21 11.29 -0.67
C HIS A 213 -5.76 10.74 -1.99
N VAL A 214 -4.89 10.53 -2.98
CA VAL A 214 -5.29 10.03 -4.30
C VAL A 214 -5.54 8.53 -4.23
N SER A 215 -6.71 8.07 -4.68
CA SER A 215 -7.02 6.63 -4.73
C SER A 215 -6.17 5.88 -5.76
N GLY A 216 -6.15 4.54 -5.70
CA GLY A 216 -5.52 3.72 -6.74
C GLY A 216 -6.07 4.00 -8.15
N GLN A 217 -7.37 4.29 -8.26
CA GLN A 217 -7.99 4.70 -9.52
C GLN A 217 -7.49 6.08 -9.97
N GLY A 218 -7.41 7.04 -9.05
CA GLY A 218 -6.87 8.37 -9.34
C GLY A 218 -5.43 8.31 -9.82
N CYS A 219 -4.60 7.47 -9.18
CA CYS A 219 -3.21 7.24 -9.58
C CYS A 219 -3.12 6.62 -10.99
N ALA A 220 -3.95 5.61 -11.30
CA ALA A 220 -4.01 5.02 -12.63
C ALA A 220 -4.44 6.06 -13.70
N GLN A 221 -5.42 6.91 -13.39
CA GLN A 221 -5.86 7.98 -14.28
C GLN A 221 -4.77 9.02 -14.52
N VAL A 222 -4.12 9.51 -13.46
CA VAL A 222 -2.99 10.45 -13.56
C VAL A 222 -1.91 9.87 -14.46
N TYR A 223 -1.52 8.61 -14.24
CA TYR A 223 -0.55 7.92 -15.09
C TYR A 223 -1.02 7.86 -16.55
N ASN A 224 -2.24 7.38 -16.80
CA ASN A 224 -2.74 7.19 -18.16
C ASN A 224 -2.94 8.51 -18.92
N MET A 225 -3.20 9.61 -18.23
CA MET A 225 -3.38 10.94 -18.83
C MET A 225 -2.07 11.68 -19.08
N THR A 226 -1.02 11.43 -18.29
CA THR A 226 0.20 12.27 -18.27
C THR A 226 1.47 11.53 -18.67
N MET A 227 1.52 10.21 -18.45
CA MET A 227 2.72 9.38 -18.65
C MET A 227 2.51 8.29 -19.69
N ALA A 228 1.28 7.81 -19.89
CA ALA A 228 0.99 6.77 -20.88
C ALA A 228 1.02 7.26 -22.33
N ASP A 229 1.21 8.57 -22.58
CA ASP A 229 1.53 9.05 -23.93
C ASP A 229 2.95 8.59 -24.30
N THR A 230 3.00 7.44 -24.96
CA THR A 230 4.24 6.77 -25.31
C THR A 230 4.91 7.54 -26.43
N LYS A 231 5.99 8.26 -26.11
CA LYS A 231 7.02 8.63 -27.10
C LYS A 231 7.62 7.41 -27.83
N HIS A 232 7.28 6.20 -27.38
CA HIS A 232 7.67 4.91 -27.94
C HIS A 232 6.56 4.33 -28.82
N VAL A 233 6.93 3.70 -29.92
CA VAL A 233 5.98 3.04 -30.84
C VAL A 233 5.34 1.85 -30.11
N ARG A 234 4.05 1.95 -29.76
CA ARG A 234 3.26 0.81 -29.30
C ARG A 234 3.24 -0.25 -30.41
N PRO A 235 3.75 -1.46 -30.19
CA PRO A 235 3.65 -2.51 -31.18
C PRO A 235 2.18 -2.85 -31.41
N ARG A 236 1.74 -2.89 -32.68
CA ARG A 236 0.34 -3.18 -33.02
C ARG A 236 -0.10 -4.56 -32.53
N ASP A 237 0.83 -5.51 -32.49
CA ASP A 237 0.57 -6.93 -32.21
C ASP A 237 0.97 -7.35 -30.79
N TRP A 238 1.18 -6.41 -29.86
CA TRP A 238 1.53 -6.75 -28.49
C TRP A 238 0.33 -7.33 -27.73
N PRO A 239 0.46 -8.50 -27.06
CA PRO A 239 -0.70 -9.17 -26.47
C PRO A 239 -1.27 -8.47 -25.23
N GLN A 240 -0.48 -7.61 -24.56
CA GLN A 240 -0.89 -6.91 -23.35
C GLN A 240 -1.28 -5.45 -23.56
N SER A 241 -2.13 -4.95 -22.65
CA SER A 241 -2.50 -3.54 -22.58
C SER A 241 -1.36 -2.68 -22.02
N PHE A 242 -1.20 -1.49 -22.59
CA PHE A 242 -0.27 -0.45 -22.11
C PHE A 242 -0.96 0.55 -21.18
N THR A 243 -2.26 0.35 -20.92
CA THR A 243 -3.05 1.14 -19.97
C THR A 243 -2.92 0.54 -18.58
N LEU A 244 -2.43 1.33 -17.63
CA LEU A 244 -2.30 0.92 -16.24
C LEU A 244 -3.68 0.88 -15.57
N ARG A 245 -4.01 -0.22 -14.90
CA ARG A 245 -5.29 -0.43 -14.24
C ARG A 245 -5.24 -0.10 -12.75
N THR A 246 -6.41 0.15 -12.16
CA THR A 246 -6.57 0.42 -10.73
C THR A 246 -6.03 -0.72 -9.85
N ASP A 247 -6.27 -1.98 -10.24
CA ASP A 247 -5.78 -3.15 -9.52
C ASP A 247 -4.25 -3.27 -9.58
N GLU A 248 -3.63 -2.94 -10.72
CA GLU A 248 -2.17 -2.90 -10.86
C GLU A 248 -1.53 -1.84 -9.95
N VAL A 249 -2.14 -0.67 -9.82
CA VAL A 249 -1.67 0.36 -8.88
C VAL A 249 -1.75 -0.14 -7.43
N TRP A 250 -2.88 -0.70 -7.02
CA TRP A 250 -3.02 -1.23 -5.66
C TRP A 250 -2.03 -2.37 -5.38
N ARG A 251 -1.88 -3.31 -6.32
CA ARG A 251 -0.87 -4.37 -6.23
C ARG A 251 0.54 -3.80 -6.11
N SER A 252 0.86 -2.75 -6.87
CA SER A 252 2.17 -2.11 -6.81
C SER A 252 2.45 -1.48 -5.46
N PHE A 253 1.46 -0.82 -4.86
CA PHE A 253 1.57 -0.25 -3.53
C PHE A 253 1.84 -1.35 -2.49
N PHE A 254 1.01 -2.40 -2.47
CA PHE A 254 1.13 -3.48 -1.47
C PHE A 254 2.43 -4.27 -1.62
N TRP A 255 2.82 -4.68 -2.82
CA TRP A 255 4.07 -5.41 -3.05
C TRP A 255 5.29 -4.57 -2.69
N ASN A 256 5.34 -3.31 -3.10
CA ASN A 256 6.45 -2.42 -2.76
C ASN A 256 6.55 -2.20 -1.24
N ALA A 257 5.43 -2.03 -0.55
CA ALA A 257 5.40 -1.92 0.91
C ALA A 257 5.89 -3.21 1.60
N LEU A 258 5.45 -4.39 1.15
CA LEU A 258 5.90 -5.69 1.68
C LEU A 258 7.41 -5.92 1.45
N LEU A 259 7.91 -5.63 0.25
CA LEU A 259 9.34 -5.76 -0.06
C LEU A 259 10.19 -4.80 0.80
N ARG A 260 9.72 -3.57 1.00
CA ARG A 260 10.35 -2.61 1.92
C ARG A 260 10.37 -3.12 3.35
N ASP A 261 9.24 -3.59 3.84
CA ASP A 261 9.09 -4.08 5.21
C ASP A 261 10.07 -5.23 5.51
N HIS A 262 10.14 -6.23 4.63
CA HIS A 262 11.11 -7.31 4.76
C HIS A 262 12.57 -6.82 4.65
N SER A 263 12.85 -5.86 3.76
CA SER A 263 14.18 -5.26 3.63
C SER A 263 14.60 -4.51 4.90
N GLU A 264 13.69 -3.81 5.57
CA GLU A 264 13.94 -3.07 6.81
C GLU A 264 14.20 -4.01 7.99
N HIS A 265 13.54 -5.18 8.03
CA HIS A 265 13.76 -6.22 9.04
C HIS A 265 14.91 -7.18 8.69
N GLY A 266 15.55 -7.04 7.53
CA GLY A 266 16.61 -7.95 7.08
C GLY A 266 16.15 -9.38 6.77
N THR A 267 14.85 -9.58 6.55
CA THR A 267 14.23 -10.88 6.26
C THR A 267 13.90 -11.03 4.76
N LEU A 268 13.51 -12.23 4.33
CA LEU A 268 13.05 -12.48 2.96
C LEU A 268 11.53 -12.59 2.93
N LEU A 269 10.91 -11.97 1.92
CA LEU A 269 9.49 -12.15 1.65
C LEU A 269 9.27 -13.53 1.03
N THR A 270 8.47 -14.36 1.70
CA THR A 270 8.10 -15.70 1.23
C THR A 270 6.59 -15.84 1.16
N VAL A 271 6.08 -16.37 0.06
CA VAL A 271 4.64 -16.64 -0.14
C VAL A 271 4.45 -18.01 -0.77
N PRO A 272 3.29 -18.68 -0.57
CA PRO A 272 2.96 -19.89 -1.31
C PRO A 272 3.03 -19.65 -2.82
N ASP A 273 3.57 -20.62 -3.56
CA ASP A 273 3.56 -20.59 -5.02
C ASP A 273 2.17 -20.90 -5.60
N GLU A 274 1.33 -21.62 -4.86
CA GLU A 274 -0.05 -21.88 -5.26
C GLU A 274 -0.95 -20.64 -5.22
N GLY A 275 -2.08 -20.70 -5.93
CA GLY A 275 -3.07 -19.62 -5.97
C GLY A 275 -2.77 -18.52 -6.99
N ASN A 276 -3.61 -17.49 -6.98
CA ASN A 276 -3.41 -16.30 -7.82
C ASN A 276 -2.65 -15.22 -7.06
N GLN A 277 -2.32 -14.12 -7.76
CA GLN A 277 -1.54 -13.03 -7.18
C GLN A 277 -2.22 -12.35 -5.99
N GLU A 278 -3.55 -12.31 -5.98
CA GLU A 278 -4.33 -11.74 -4.88
C GLU A 278 -4.24 -12.58 -3.61
N SER A 279 -4.36 -13.90 -3.73
CA SER A 279 -4.22 -14.81 -2.59
C SER A 279 -2.82 -14.74 -1.97
N ARG A 280 -1.76 -14.58 -2.78
CA ARG A 280 -0.39 -14.40 -2.29
C ARG A 280 -0.22 -13.07 -1.54
N LEU A 281 -0.80 -12.00 -2.08
CA LEU A 281 -0.82 -10.68 -1.44
C LEU A 281 -1.58 -10.70 -0.11
N GLU A 282 -2.75 -11.32 -0.07
CA GLU A 282 -3.53 -11.50 1.15
C GLU A 282 -2.71 -12.25 2.21
N PHE A 283 -2.09 -13.37 1.85
CA PHE A 283 -1.23 -14.14 2.76
C PHE A 283 -0.11 -13.26 3.37
N ALA A 284 0.60 -12.51 2.54
CA ALA A 284 1.69 -11.66 3.00
C ALA A 284 1.21 -10.49 3.86
N MET A 285 0.13 -9.81 3.47
CA MET A 285 -0.44 -8.69 4.24
C MET A 285 -0.98 -9.15 5.60
N VAL A 286 -1.68 -10.29 5.66
CA VAL A 286 -2.18 -10.83 6.94
C VAL A 286 -1.02 -11.09 7.91
N ARG A 287 0.09 -11.67 7.43
CA ARG A 287 1.28 -11.88 8.25
C ARG A 287 1.88 -10.57 8.76
N ARG A 288 2.05 -9.58 7.88
CA ARG A 288 2.56 -8.25 8.28
C ARG A 288 1.63 -7.57 9.27
N ASN A 289 0.31 -7.67 9.09
CA ASN A 289 -0.66 -7.09 10.04
C ASN A 289 -0.57 -7.74 11.42
N LEU A 290 -0.39 -9.07 11.50
CA LEU A 290 -0.18 -9.76 12.78
C LEU A 290 1.10 -9.26 13.47
N GLN A 291 2.19 -9.11 12.72
CA GLN A 291 3.43 -8.55 13.25
C GLN A 291 3.24 -7.10 13.73
N MET A 292 2.51 -6.27 12.99
CA MET A 292 2.18 -4.89 13.39
C MET A 292 1.35 -4.84 14.68
N VAL A 293 0.48 -5.82 14.94
CA VAL A 293 -0.26 -5.92 16.21
C VAL A 293 0.66 -6.24 17.38
N GLU A 294 1.68 -7.07 17.17
CA GLU A 294 2.64 -7.48 18.22
C GLU A 294 3.70 -6.40 18.49
N GLU A 295 4.30 -5.84 17.44
CA GLU A 295 5.41 -4.90 17.52
C GLU A 295 4.93 -3.44 17.64
N GLY A 296 3.77 -3.13 17.07
CA GLY A 296 3.25 -1.78 16.92
C GLY A 296 3.94 -0.97 15.82
N GLN A 297 3.51 0.28 15.66
CA GLN A 297 4.12 1.20 14.70
C GLN A 297 5.60 1.46 15.05
N PRO A 298 6.50 1.64 14.06
CA PRO A 298 7.90 1.99 14.33
C PRO A 298 8.07 3.26 15.17
N ALA A 299 7.11 4.18 15.09
CA ALA A 299 7.08 5.43 15.85
C ALA A 299 6.31 5.31 17.19
N ARG A 300 5.96 4.11 17.66
CA ARG A 300 5.17 3.86 18.89
C ARG A 300 5.71 4.60 20.10
N MET A 301 7.03 4.63 20.26
CA MET A 301 7.72 5.26 21.38
C MET A 301 8.41 6.57 20.98
N HIS A 302 7.87 7.28 19.99
CA HIS A 302 8.44 8.54 19.53
C HIS A 302 8.47 9.61 20.63
N ALA A 303 9.61 10.29 20.75
CA ALA A 303 9.79 11.48 21.55
C ALA A 303 10.60 12.52 20.77
N CYS A 304 10.38 13.80 21.08
CA CYS A 304 11.09 14.95 20.54
C CYS A 304 10.84 16.16 21.43
N ASP A 305 11.55 17.27 21.18
CA ASP A 305 11.43 18.50 21.98
C ASP A 305 10.02 19.14 21.97
N VAL A 306 9.12 18.66 21.12
CA VAL A 306 7.73 19.13 21.03
C VAL A 306 6.77 18.30 21.88
N CYS A 307 6.91 16.97 21.90
CA CYS A 307 6.05 16.07 22.67
C CYS A 307 6.64 15.60 24.01
N GLU A 308 7.86 16.03 24.31
CA GLU A 308 8.54 15.81 25.58
C GLU A 308 9.10 17.13 26.11
N LYS A 309 9.01 17.34 27.42
CA LYS A 309 9.55 18.51 28.12
C LYS A 309 10.28 18.11 29.38
N PHE A 310 11.31 18.86 29.73
CA PHE A 310 12.02 18.69 30.99
C PHE A 310 11.53 19.74 31.98
N VAL A 311 10.98 19.26 33.10
CA VAL A 311 10.47 20.08 34.21
C VAL A 311 11.30 19.81 35.46
N GLU A 312 11.33 20.74 36.42
CA GLU A 312 12.04 20.51 37.69
C GLU A 312 11.46 19.29 38.42
N GLY A 313 12.33 18.39 38.90
CA GLY A 313 11.88 17.16 39.56
C GLY A 313 13.00 16.16 39.88
N THR A 314 12.62 14.99 40.37
CA THR A 314 13.54 13.91 40.79
C THR A 314 14.09 13.12 39.61
N GLY A 315 14.89 13.76 38.76
CA GLY A 315 15.58 13.11 37.64
C GLY A 315 16.99 13.65 37.42
N TYR A 316 17.52 13.44 36.20
CA TYR A 316 18.89 13.82 35.88
C TYR A 316 19.07 15.34 35.99
N LYS A 317 20.09 15.79 36.75
CA LYS A 317 20.35 17.21 37.06
C LYS A 317 19.16 17.95 37.67
N GLY A 318 18.28 17.26 38.40
CA GLY A 318 17.08 17.87 39.00
C GLY A 318 15.97 18.15 38.00
N LEU A 319 16.01 17.52 36.82
CA LEU A 319 14.97 17.60 35.80
C LEU A 319 14.31 16.23 35.59
N ARG A 320 12.99 16.22 35.50
CA ARG A 320 12.16 15.08 35.11
C ARG A 320 11.63 15.31 33.69
N SER A 321 11.66 14.25 32.87
CA SER A 321 10.96 14.25 31.59
C SER A 321 9.44 14.14 31.80
N LEU A 322 8.70 14.89 31.01
CA LEU A 322 7.25 14.90 30.91
C LEU A 322 6.88 14.64 29.45
N ARG A 323 6.45 13.43 29.14
CA ARG A 323 5.99 13.03 27.79
C ARG A 323 4.47 13.12 27.70
N ALA A 324 3.98 13.68 26.60
CA ALA A 324 2.54 13.85 26.37
C ALA A 324 2.07 13.27 25.04
N VAL A 325 0.92 12.60 25.10
CA VAL A 325 0.19 12.12 23.93
C VAL A 325 -1.29 12.51 24.03
N VAL A 326 -1.97 12.46 22.90
CA VAL A 326 -3.39 12.70 22.75
C VAL A 326 -4.03 11.44 22.16
N THR A 327 -5.17 11.00 22.70
CA THR A 327 -6.01 9.98 22.08
C THR A 327 -7.35 10.56 21.68
N ASP A 328 -7.79 10.21 20.48
CA ASP A 328 -9.07 10.64 19.91
C ASP A 328 -9.52 9.64 18.84
N GLY A 329 -10.83 9.64 18.58
CA GLY A 329 -11.47 8.76 17.61
C GLY A 329 -11.86 9.49 16.32
N ILE A 330 -11.75 8.81 15.18
CA ILE A 330 -12.30 9.28 13.90
C ILE A 330 -13.24 8.23 13.30
N THR A 331 -14.41 8.67 12.84
CA THR A 331 -15.36 7.86 12.08
C THR A 331 -14.81 7.55 10.68
N ILE A 332 -13.90 6.60 10.63
CA ILE A 332 -13.36 5.95 9.43
C ILE A 332 -13.30 4.46 9.70
N GLY A 333 -13.50 3.65 8.67
CA GLY A 333 -13.62 2.22 8.87
C GLY A 333 -13.78 1.42 7.60
N HIS A 334 -14.04 0.13 7.80
CA HIS A 334 -14.25 -0.84 6.74
C HIS A 334 -15.46 -1.73 7.04
N PRO A 335 -16.00 -2.47 6.05
CA PRO A 335 -17.10 -3.38 6.26
C PRO A 335 -16.70 -4.49 7.24
N CYS A 336 -17.56 -4.76 8.21
CA CYS A 336 -17.34 -5.76 9.25
C CYS A 336 -18.58 -6.66 9.43
N CYS A 337 -18.45 -7.68 10.28
CA CYS A 337 -19.57 -8.56 10.55
C CYS A 337 -20.73 -7.81 11.22
N ALA A 338 -21.96 -8.06 10.77
CA ALA A 338 -23.15 -7.40 11.29
C ALA A 338 -23.44 -7.70 12.79
N VAL A 339 -22.89 -8.80 13.32
CA VAL A 339 -22.93 -9.12 14.76
C VAL A 339 -22.10 -8.10 15.54
N HIS A 340 -22.70 -7.50 16.56
CA HIS A 340 -22.06 -6.46 17.37
C HIS A 340 -20.76 -6.96 18.03
N ASN A 341 -19.71 -6.13 17.96
CA ASN A 341 -18.35 -6.43 18.44
C ASN A 341 -17.68 -7.67 17.82
N CYS A 342 -18.19 -8.22 16.72
CA CYS A 342 -17.50 -9.29 16.03
C CYS A 342 -16.30 -8.73 15.23
N THR A 343 -15.10 -9.15 15.62
CA THR A 343 -13.84 -8.77 14.97
C THR A 343 -13.42 -9.70 13.83
N ARG A 344 -14.16 -10.80 13.61
CA ARG A 344 -13.82 -11.75 12.54
C ARG A 344 -14.06 -11.09 11.17
N PRO A 345 -13.09 -11.17 10.24
CA PRO A 345 -13.22 -10.54 8.94
C PRO A 345 -14.34 -11.20 8.12
N LEU A 346 -14.90 -10.41 7.20
CA LEU A 346 -15.80 -10.90 6.17
C LEU A 346 -15.01 -11.74 5.15
N ILE A 347 -15.67 -12.73 4.56
CA ILE A 347 -15.07 -13.57 3.50
C ILE A 347 -14.78 -12.74 2.25
N ASN A 348 -15.71 -11.86 1.89
CA ASN A 348 -15.52 -10.85 0.85
C ASN A 348 -16.44 -9.66 1.12
N ASN A 349 -16.27 -8.59 0.33
CA ASN A 349 -16.98 -7.33 0.49
C ASN A 349 -18.50 -7.43 0.26
N ARG A 350 -19.02 -8.53 -0.30
CA ARG A 350 -20.46 -8.75 -0.51
C ARG A 350 -21.15 -9.43 0.68
N HIS A 351 -20.40 -9.97 1.64
CA HIS A 351 -21.00 -10.63 2.81
C HIS A 351 -21.34 -9.63 3.92
N HIS A 352 -22.45 -9.87 4.63
CA HIS A 352 -22.80 -9.12 5.85
C HIS A 352 -22.31 -9.81 7.13
N TYR A 353 -21.99 -11.10 7.03
CA TYR A 353 -21.61 -11.94 8.16
C TYR A 353 -20.28 -12.66 7.87
N CYS A 354 -19.46 -12.83 8.91
CA CYS A 354 -18.24 -13.63 8.82
C CYS A 354 -18.57 -15.12 8.66
N SER A 355 -17.55 -15.95 8.42
CA SER A 355 -17.71 -17.39 8.23
C SER A 355 -18.44 -18.11 9.37
N VAL A 356 -18.28 -17.64 10.62
CA VAL A 356 -18.95 -18.20 11.81
C VAL A 356 -20.40 -17.76 11.93
N HIS A 357 -20.71 -16.51 11.59
CA HIS A 357 -22.07 -15.96 11.68
C HIS A 357 -22.85 -16.12 10.36
N LYS A 358 -22.37 -16.94 9.42
CA LYS A 358 -22.99 -17.10 8.09
C LYS A 358 -24.46 -17.51 8.18
N SER A 359 -24.86 -18.27 9.20
CA SER A 359 -26.26 -18.68 9.43
C SER A 359 -27.19 -17.52 9.77
N ASP A 360 -26.67 -16.41 10.29
CA ASP A 360 -27.47 -15.25 10.70
C ASP A 360 -28.05 -14.48 9.49
N VAL A 361 -27.59 -14.76 8.27
CA VAL A 361 -28.23 -14.27 7.03
C VAL A 361 -29.69 -14.74 6.91
N LEU A 362 -30.06 -15.81 7.61
CA LEU A 362 -31.41 -16.37 7.62
C LEU A 362 -32.31 -15.73 8.67
N LYS A 363 -31.80 -14.80 9.49
CA LYS A 363 -32.61 -14.02 10.44
C LYS A 363 -33.27 -12.86 9.73
N CYS A 364 -34.46 -12.48 10.20
CA CYS A 364 -35.14 -11.28 9.74
C CYS A 364 -34.23 -10.05 9.96
N ALA A 365 -34.10 -9.19 8.94
CA ALA A 365 -33.31 -7.96 9.01
C ALA A 365 -33.84 -6.92 10.02
N ILE A 366 -34.94 -7.18 10.73
CA ILE A 366 -35.48 -6.30 11.75
C ILE A 366 -34.80 -6.66 13.07
N THR A 367 -34.12 -5.71 13.68
CA THR A 367 -33.16 -5.94 14.78
C THR A 367 -33.80 -6.63 16.00
N ALA A 368 -35.07 -6.33 16.30
CA ALA A 368 -35.81 -6.93 17.41
C ALA A 368 -36.58 -8.22 17.03
N CYS A 369 -36.34 -8.79 15.84
CA CYS A 369 -37.08 -9.94 15.32
C CYS A 369 -36.20 -11.19 15.23
N GLU A 370 -36.52 -12.20 16.03
CA GLU A 370 -35.84 -13.51 16.00
C GLU A 370 -36.41 -14.48 14.95
N ALA A 371 -37.43 -14.07 14.19
CA ALA A 371 -38.00 -14.91 13.14
C ALA A 371 -37.05 -15.07 11.96
N ARG A 372 -37.18 -16.18 11.22
CA ARG A 372 -36.39 -16.41 10.01
C ARG A 372 -36.90 -15.54 8.85
N ALA A 373 -35.97 -15.05 8.05
CA ALA A 373 -36.27 -14.42 6.76
C ALA A 373 -36.92 -15.45 5.82
N GLU A 374 -37.91 -14.99 5.07
CA GLU A 374 -38.59 -15.82 4.08
C GLU A 374 -37.75 -15.94 2.80
N ARG A 375 -37.91 -17.03 2.05
CA ARG A 375 -37.13 -17.25 0.82
C ARG A 375 -37.40 -16.11 -0.17
N GLY A 376 -36.33 -15.48 -0.67
CA GLY A 376 -36.41 -14.35 -1.61
C GLY A 376 -36.48 -12.98 -0.94
N TYR A 377 -36.51 -12.93 0.40
CA TYR A 377 -36.57 -11.70 1.17
C TYR A 377 -35.53 -11.68 2.29
N ARG A 378 -35.21 -10.48 2.79
CA ARG A 378 -34.38 -10.26 3.99
C ARG A 378 -35.21 -10.16 5.27
N THR A 379 -36.54 -10.00 5.17
CA THR A 379 -37.46 -10.00 6.32
C THR A 379 -38.36 -11.24 6.40
N CYS A 380 -38.92 -11.51 7.57
CA CYS A 380 -39.92 -12.56 7.79
C CYS A 380 -41.28 -12.18 7.18
N SER A 381 -42.25 -13.09 7.22
CA SER A 381 -43.59 -12.91 6.64
C SER A 381 -44.51 -11.91 7.36
N LYS A 382 -44.03 -11.23 8.41
CA LYS A 382 -44.82 -10.20 9.10
C LYS A 382 -45.05 -9.00 8.15
N PRO A 383 -46.31 -8.56 7.93
CA PRO A 383 -46.62 -7.50 6.98
C PRO A 383 -45.83 -6.20 7.19
N ASP A 384 -45.66 -5.78 8.45
CA ASP A 384 -44.93 -4.55 8.77
C ASP A 384 -43.44 -4.66 8.44
N HIS A 385 -42.84 -5.84 8.59
CA HIS A 385 -41.42 -6.06 8.25
C HIS A 385 -41.23 -6.16 6.73
N ARG A 386 -42.18 -6.81 6.04
CA ARG A 386 -42.17 -6.91 4.58
C ARG A 386 -42.29 -5.52 3.94
N ARG A 387 -43.19 -4.68 4.45
CA ARG A 387 -43.39 -3.30 3.98
C ARG A 387 -42.11 -2.46 4.11
N VAL A 388 -41.36 -2.62 5.19
CA VAL A 388 -40.05 -1.98 5.41
C VAL A 388 -39.07 -2.34 4.29
N GLU A 389 -38.96 -3.63 3.94
CA GLU A 389 -38.11 -4.07 2.84
C GLU A 389 -38.59 -3.60 1.45
N GLU A 390 -39.90 -3.58 1.22
CA GLU A 390 -40.52 -3.08 -0.02
C GLU A 390 -40.22 -1.60 -0.25
N ILE A 391 -40.39 -0.75 0.79
CA ILE A 391 -40.08 0.68 0.74
C ILE A 391 -38.60 0.89 0.39
N ARG A 392 -37.70 0.12 0.99
CA ARG A 392 -36.27 0.18 0.68
C ARG A 392 -36.00 -0.17 -0.78
N ASN A 393 -36.60 -1.26 -1.29
CA ASN A 393 -36.43 -1.69 -2.68
C ASN A 393 -36.96 -0.65 -3.68
N GLU A 394 -38.05 0.04 -3.35
CA GLU A 394 -38.59 1.15 -4.16
C GLU A 394 -37.64 2.36 -4.19
N ARG A 395 -37.11 2.76 -3.03
CA ARG A 395 -36.10 3.84 -2.94
C ARG A 395 -34.85 3.51 -3.75
N GLY A 396 -34.36 2.28 -3.67
CA GLY A 396 -33.23 1.81 -4.48
C GLY A 396 -33.48 1.98 -5.98
N LYS A 397 -34.64 1.51 -6.47
CA LYS A 397 -35.05 1.68 -7.88
C LYS A 397 -35.15 3.15 -8.29
N ALA A 398 -35.67 4.02 -7.42
CA ALA A 398 -35.78 5.46 -7.69
C ALA A 398 -34.41 6.14 -7.80
N PHE A 399 -33.46 5.78 -6.94
CA PHE A 399 -32.08 6.29 -7.00
C PHE A 399 -31.40 5.94 -8.33
N PHE A 400 -31.54 4.70 -8.81
CA PHE A 400 -31.04 4.29 -10.13
C PHE A 400 -31.61 5.13 -11.27
N GLN A 401 -32.91 5.42 -11.23
CA GLN A 401 -33.56 6.25 -12.24
C GLN A 401 -33.04 7.70 -12.21
N LEU A 402 -32.79 8.26 -11.02
CA LEU A 402 -32.20 9.58 -10.86
C LEU A 402 -30.75 9.62 -11.34
N GLN A 403 -29.93 8.62 -11.01
CA GLN A 403 -28.54 8.55 -11.46
C GLN A 403 -28.43 8.39 -12.98
N GLN A 404 -29.32 7.59 -13.60
CA GLN A 404 -29.41 7.49 -15.06
C GLN A 404 -29.85 8.81 -15.70
N ARG A 405 -30.78 9.55 -15.10
CA ARG A 405 -31.19 10.89 -15.58
C ARG A 405 -30.03 11.88 -15.47
N LEU A 406 -29.27 11.86 -14.37
CA LEU A 406 -28.08 12.71 -14.19
C LEU A 406 -27.01 12.42 -15.25
N LYS A 407 -26.70 11.14 -15.50
CA LYS A 407 -25.75 10.70 -16.54
C LYS A 407 -26.18 11.12 -17.96
N LYS A 408 -27.50 11.17 -18.23
CA LYS A 408 -28.05 11.66 -19.50
C LYS A 408 -28.02 13.19 -19.62
N ALA A 409 -28.18 13.91 -18.51
CA ALA A 409 -28.17 15.37 -18.47
C ALA A 409 -26.75 15.96 -18.54
N PHE A 410 -25.74 15.23 -18.05
CA PHE A 410 -24.34 15.66 -18.04
C PHE A 410 -23.41 14.56 -18.61
N PRO A 411 -23.18 14.50 -19.92
CA PRO A 411 -22.32 13.49 -20.57
C PRO A 411 -20.80 13.76 -20.41
N GLY A 412 -20.36 14.25 -19.24
CA GLY A 412 -18.95 14.45 -18.88
C GLY A 412 -18.46 13.44 -17.83
N PRO A 413 -17.14 13.28 -17.63
CA PRO A 413 -16.60 12.28 -16.72
C PRO A 413 -16.97 12.61 -15.28
N SER A 414 -17.80 11.77 -14.64
CA SER A 414 -18.24 11.93 -13.25
C SER A 414 -17.10 11.58 -12.29
N TYR A 415 -16.40 12.61 -11.79
CA TYR A 415 -15.28 12.49 -10.84
C TYR A 415 -15.72 12.34 -9.37
N LEU A 416 -17.00 12.04 -9.09
CA LEU A 416 -17.53 11.96 -7.72
C LEU A 416 -18.11 10.61 -7.33
N PHE A 417 -18.08 9.61 -8.22
CA PHE A 417 -18.55 8.26 -7.90
C PHE A 417 -17.57 7.23 -8.42
N ASP A 418 -16.95 6.49 -7.50
CA ASP A 418 -16.16 5.31 -7.80
C ASP A 418 -17.01 4.33 -8.63
N ALA A 419 -16.58 4.02 -9.85
CA ALA A 419 -17.30 3.15 -10.77
C ALA A 419 -17.41 1.69 -10.26
N ASN A 420 -16.71 1.35 -9.16
CA ASN A 420 -16.80 0.06 -8.49
C ASN A 420 -17.76 0.02 -7.28
N SER A 421 -18.44 1.13 -6.96
CA SER A 421 -19.44 1.13 -5.90
C SER A 421 -20.72 0.44 -6.36
N ASP A 422 -21.06 -0.69 -5.73
CA ASP A 422 -22.36 -1.34 -5.88
C ASP A 422 -23.46 -0.35 -5.44
N PRO A 423 -24.44 0.01 -6.27
CA PRO A 423 -25.40 1.06 -5.94
C PRO A 423 -26.32 0.72 -4.76
N ASP A 424 -26.53 -0.56 -4.45
CA ASP A 424 -27.22 -0.98 -3.22
C ASP A 424 -26.46 -0.51 -1.95
N VAL A 425 -25.16 -0.26 -2.07
CA VAL A 425 -24.26 0.21 -1.00
C VAL A 425 -24.24 1.74 -0.90
N LEU A 426 -24.52 2.47 -2.00
CA LEU A 426 -24.62 3.93 -1.97
C LEU A 426 -25.89 4.41 -1.27
N VAL A 427 -26.98 3.64 -1.35
CA VAL A 427 -28.23 3.91 -0.64
C VAL A 427 -28.12 3.56 0.86
N ASP A 428 -27.26 2.61 1.24
CA ASP A 428 -27.06 2.19 2.64
C ASP A 428 -26.35 3.23 3.52
N TYR A 429 -25.51 4.11 2.96
CA TYR A 429 -24.65 4.97 3.77
C TYR A 429 -25.29 6.29 4.22
N SER A 430 -26.46 6.66 3.68
CA SER A 430 -27.15 7.89 4.11
C SER A 430 -27.84 7.75 5.47
N GLU A 431 -27.76 6.59 6.12
CA GLU A 431 -28.75 6.23 7.12
C GLU A 431 -28.14 5.36 8.29
N ASP A 432 -26.92 4.84 8.20
CA ASP A 432 -26.39 3.83 9.15
C ASP A 432 -25.84 4.33 10.51
N ASN A 433 -26.28 5.48 11.03
CA ASN A 433 -26.00 5.85 12.43
C ASN A 433 -27.23 6.06 13.33
N ASP A 434 -28.46 5.98 12.81
CA ASP A 434 -29.67 5.80 13.63
C ASP A 434 -30.92 5.60 12.75
N ASN A 435 -31.00 4.48 12.02
CA ASN A 435 -32.13 4.18 11.12
C ASN A 435 -33.43 3.86 11.86
N ASN A 436 -34.05 4.92 12.32
CA ASN A 436 -35.47 5.04 12.58
C ASN A 436 -36.21 5.10 11.23
N GLU A 437 -36.61 3.95 10.69
CA GLU A 437 -37.52 3.94 9.53
C GLU A 437 -38.90 4.44 9.96
N ASP A 438 -39.23 5.69 9.63
CA ASP A 438 -40.60 6.19 9.73
C ASP A 438 -41.41 5.63 8.56
N LEU A 439 -42.42 4.81 8.87
CA LEU A 439 -43.46 4.39 7.93
C LEU A 439 -44.13 5.65 7.32
N PRO A 440 -44.37 5.69 6.00
CA PRO A 440 -45.05 6.84 5.38
C PRO A 440 -46.41 7.07 6.04
N HIS A 441 -46.68 8.33 6.37
CA HIS A 441 -47.92 8.78 7.02
C HIS A 441 -49.17 8.23 6.32
N GLY A 442 -49.83 7.28 7.00
CA GLY A 442 -51.19 6.83 6.71
C GLY A 442 -51.86 6.39 8.02
N ALA A 443 -52.77 7.22 8.52
CA ALA A 443 -53.61 7.05 9.72
C ALA A 443 -52.86 6.81 11.06
N LYS A 444 -52.87 7.82 11.93
CA LYS A 444 -52.42 7.72 13.33
C LYS A 444 -53.23 6.63 14.03
N SER A 445 -52.58 5.57 14.52
CA SER A 445 -53.19 4.61 15.44
C SER A 445 -52.86 4.99 16.89
N ASP A 446 -53.84 4.89 17.79
CA ASP A 446 -53.73 5.23 19.23
C ASP A 446 -52.80 4.31 20.06
N LYS A 447 -52.01 3.45 19.41
CA LYS A 447 -50.94 2.68 20.06
C LYS A 447 -49.61 3.24 19.58
N GLY A 448 -48.92 3.98 20.45
CA GLY A 448 -47.72 4.77 20.15
C GLY A 448 -46.70 4.12 19.21
N ASN A 449 -46.09 4.94 18.35
CA ASN A 449 -45.11 4.55 17.33
C ASN A 449 -43.96 3.72 17.93
N ARG A 450 -44.03 2.40 17.83
CA ARG A 450 -42.84 1.55 17.91
C ARG A 450 -42.12 1.67 16.57
N LYS A 451 -41.05 2.46 16.53
CA LYS A 451 -40.15 2.54 15.37
C LYS A 451 -39.47 1.18 15.19
N LEU A 452 -39.66 0.54 14.04
CA LEU A 452 -39.00 -0.72 13.70
C LEU A 452 -37.59 -0.38 13.20
N GLN A 453 -36.57 -0.81 13.95
CA GLN A 453 -35.18 -0.67 13.51
C GLN A 453 -34.80 -1.85 12.61
N SER A 454 -34.47 -1.56 11.35
CA SER A 454 -33.98 -2.53 10.39
C SER A 454 -32.47 -2.44 10.23
N ARG A 455 -31.84 -3.52 9.77
CA ARG A 455 -30.44 -3.57 9.35
C ARG A 455 -30.35 -4.36 8.06
N PHE A 456 -30.65 -3.68 6.96
CA PHE A 456 -30.47 -4.25 5.65
C PHE A 456 -29.06 -4.07 5.09
N GLY A 457 -28.35 -3.05 5.56
CA GLY A 457 -27.03 -2.70 5.10
C GLY A 457 -25.89 -3.48 5.75
N ARG A 458 -24.68 -3.27 5.21
CA ARG A 458 -23.46 -3.84 5.79
C ARG A 458 -23.00 -2.96 6.94
N ARG A 459 -22.77 -3.60 8.09
CA ARG A 459 -22.14 -2.92 9.22
C ARG A 459 -20.71 -2.53 8.82
N CYS A 460 -20.30 -1.32 9.19
CA CYS A 460 -18.90 -0.90 9.18
C CYS A 460 -18.35 -0.86 10.60
N THR A 461 -17.03 -0.87 10.73
CA THR A 461 -16.39 -0.52 12.00
C THR A 461 -16.81 0.88 12.42
N HIS A 462 -16.88 1.12 13.73
CA HIS A 462 -17.43 2.34 14.31
C HIS A 462 -16.47 3.52 14.14
N ASN A 463 -15.22 3.35 14.56
CA ASN A 463 -14.18 4.37 14.45
C ASN A 463 -12.79 3.74 14.49
N GLU A 464 -11.79 4.50 14.05
CA GLU A 464 -10.40 4.28 14.41
C GLU A 464 -10.06 5.15 15.61
N GLN A 465 -9.49 4.55 16.65
CA GLN A 465 -8.93 5.26 17.79
C GLN A 465 -7.44 5.46 17.56
N LEU A 466 -6.93 6.68 17.74
CA LEU A 466 -5.51 6.99 17.60
C LEU A 466 -4.85 7.28 18.93
N VAL A 467 -3.54 7.06 18.98
CA VAL A 467 -2.62 7.71 19.93
C VAL A 467 -1.65 8.56 19.11
N VAL A 468 -1.63 9.86 19.39
CA VAL A 468 -0.86 10.85 18.64
C VAL A 468 0.02 11.62 19.61
N CYS A 469 1.32 11.63 19.38
CA CYS A 469 2.25 12.48 20.12
C CYS A 469 1.88 13.95 19.88
N CYS A 470 2.13 14.85 20.85
CA CYS A 470 1.77 16.27 20.69
C CYS A 470 2.50 17.00 19.53
N CYS A 471 3.49 16.36 18.90
CA CYS A 471 4.15 16.80 17.67
C CYS A 471 3.43 16.38 16.36
N GLY A 472 2.33 15.63 16.45
CA GLY A 472 1.54 15.13 15.32
C GLY A 472 1.91 13.73 14.82
N VAL A 473 2.99 13.13 15.33
CA VAL A 473 3.38 11.74 15.01
C VAL A 473 2.33 10.78 15.57
N VAL A 474 1.81 9.88 14.73
CA VAL A 474 0.82 8.87 15.15
C VAL A 474 1.56 7.66 15.69
N ALA A 475 1.49 7.45 17.00
CA ALA A 475 2.19 6.38 17.70
C ALA A 475 1.46 5.04 17.60
N ALA A 476 0.13 5.04 17.57
CA ALA A 476 -0.65 3.82 17.47
C ALA A 476 -2.06 4.11 16.92
N ARG A 477 -2.72 3.05 16.44
CA ARG A 477 -4.15 3.05 16.10
C ARG A 477 -4.81 1.76 16.57
N ALA A 478 -6.13 1.79 16.72
CA ALA A 478 -6.96 0.60 16.92
C ALA A 478 -8.35 0.77 16.31
N THR A 479 -8.84 -0.29 15.68
CA THR A 479 -10.17 -0.36 15.10
C THR A 479 -11.23 -0.72 16.14
N MET A 480 -12.22 0.17 16.33
CA MET A 480 -13.36 -0.06 17.21
C MET A 480 -14.55 -0.56 16.40
N TYR A 481 -15.10 -1.73 16.73
CA TYR A 481 -16.12 -2.39 15.88
C TYR A 481 -17.55 -1.98 16.22
N GLY A 482 -17.91 -1.97 17.50
CA GLY A 482 -19.29 -1.79 17.92
C GLY A 482 -19.63 -0.40 18.45
N ALA A 483 -18.68 0.23 19.12
CA ALA A 483 -18.78 1.54 19.74
C ALA A 483 -17.39 2.02 20.15
N GLU A 484 -17.22 3.33 20.33
CA GLU A 484 -16.09 3.90 21.05
C GLU A 484 -16.30 3.74 22.57
N ALA A 485 -16.19 2.49 23.04
CA ALA A 485 -16.39 2.19 24.45
C ALA A 485 -15.18 2.65 25.29
N ILE A 486 -15.43 3.23 26.46
CA ILE A 486 -14.38 3.61 27.43
C ILE A 486 -13.49 2.43 27.81
N SER A 487 -14.05 1.22 27.92
CA SER A 487 -13.27 0.01 28.12
C SER A 487 -12.35 -0.32 26.94
N GLY A 488 -12.80 -0.07 25.71
CA GLY A 488 -12.01 -0.25 24.49
C GLY A 488 -10.83 0.71 24.43
N VAL A 489 -11.03 1.99 24.75
CA VAL A 489 -9.93 2.99 24.83
C VAL A 489 -8.92 2.59 25.90
N LYS A 490 -9.38 2.14 27.07
CA LYS A 490 -8.50 1.62 28.13
C LYS A 490 -7.67 0.43 27.66
N ASP A 491 -8.32 -0.57 27.07
CA ASP A 491 -7.65 -1.79 26.62
C ASP A 491 -6.67 -1.52 25.47
N PHE A 492 -6.99 -0.57 24.58
CA PHE A 492 -6.09 -0.06 23.56
C PHE A 492 -4.85 0.63 24.14
N LEU A 493 -5.01 1.57 25.08
CA LEU A 493 -3.86 2.21 25.73
C LEU A 493 -2.96 1.18 26.44
N LYS A 494 -3.57 0.15 27.04
CA LYS A 494 -2.84 -0.97 27.62
C LYS A 494 -2.16 -1.85 26.58
N SER A 495 -2.72 -2.06 25.39
CA SER A 495 -2.02 -2.82 24.35
C SER A 495 -0.81 -2.06 23.81
N VAL A 496 -0.87 -0.73 23.77
CA VAL A 496 0.25 0.12 23.31
C VAL A 496 1.40 0.15 24.34
N TYR A 497 1.10 0.31 25.63
CA TYR A 497 2.11 0.55 26.67
C TYR A 497 2.28 -0.59 27.68
N GLY A 498 1.50 -1.66 27.57
CA GLY A 498 1.37 -2.70 28.61
C GLY A 498 2.58 -3.61 28.80
N HIS A 499 3.56 -3.58 27.88
CA HIS A 499 4.79 -4.37 28.00
C HIS A 499 5.64 -3.96 29.21
N ASN A 500 5.66 -2.66 29.53
CA ASN A 500 6.35 -2.11 30.69
C ASN A 500 5.61 -0.86 31.17
N PRO A 501 5.14 -0.78 32.43
CA PRO A 501 4.46 0.40 32.96
C PRO A 501 5.28 1.70 32.85
N ASP A 502 6.61 1.62 32.78
CA ASP A 502 7.48 2.79 32.58
C ASP A 502 7.42 3.34 31.14
N ASN A 503 6.82 2.60 30.19
CA ASN A 503 6.60 3.05 28.82
C ASN A 503 5.47 4.07 28.70
N LEU A 504 4.57 4.14 29.70
CA LEU A 504 3.46 5.08 29.69
C LEU A 504 3.96 6.53 29.54
N PRO A 505 3.28 7.35 28.74
CA PRO A 505 3.51 8.79 28.77
C PRO A 505 3.04 9.34 30.13
N ASP A 506 3.67 10.43 30.56
CA ASP A 506 3.29 11.10 31.81
C ASP A 506 1.92 11.78 31.70
N VAL A 507 1.52 12.17 30.49
CA VAL A 507 0.26 12.87 30.20
C VAL A 507 -0.46 12.21 29.02
N ILE A 508 -1.74 11.89 29.20
CA ILE A 508 -2.64 11.46 28.13
C ILE A 508 -3.81 12.41 28.08
N PHE A 509 -3.92 13.17 26.99
CA PHE A 509 -5.10 13.96 26.68
C PHE A 509 -6.16 13.10 25.99
N PHE A 510 -7.42 13.23 26.41
CA PHE A 510 -8.58 12.58 25.80
C PHE A 510 -9.81 13.43 26.08
N ASP A 511 -10.67 13.65 25.09
CA ASP A 511 -11.88 14.46 25.27
C ASP A 511 -12.81 13.88 26.35
N ASN A 512 -12.80 12.56 26.56
CA ASN A 512 -13.67 11.86 27.50
C ASN A 512 -12.91 11.27 28.71
N ASN A 513 -11.80 11.91 29.09
CA ASN A 513 -10.99 11.45 30.23
C ASN A 513 -11.76 11.40 31.55
N CYS A 514 -12.78 12.23 31.75
CA CYS A 514 -13.63 12.16 32.94
C CYS A 514 -14.31 10.79 33.09
N ARG A 515 -14.91 10.25 32.02
CA ARG A 515 -15.52 8.91 32.05
C ARG A 515 -14.48 7.80 32.12
N LEU A 516 -13.34 7.98 31.46
CA LEU A 516 -12.23 7.03 31.56
C LEU A 516 -11.75 6.93 33.01
N GLN A 517 -11.50 8.06 33.67
CA GLN A 517 -11.01 8.09 35.04
C GLN A 517 -12.04 7.57 36.05
N GLU A 518 -13.33 7.88 35.89
CA GLU A 518 -14.40 7.24 36.67
C GLU A 518 -14.37 5.71 36.52
N HIS A 519 -14.26 5.23 35.28
CA HIS A 519 -14.20 3.80 34.99
C HIS A 519 -12.97 3.14 35.63
N LEU A 520 -11.80 3.77 35.55
CA LEU A 520 -10.56 3.28 36.18
C LEU A 520 -10.67 3.24 37.71
N PHE A 521 -11.27 4.26 38.34
CA PHE A 521 -11.51 4.26 39.80
C PHE A 521 -12.46 3.15 40.23
N ARG A 522 -13.56 2.94 39.50
CA ARG A 522 -14.50 1.84 39.79
C ARG A 522 -13.82 0.47 39.66
N GLN A 523 -12.92 0.31 38.68
CA GLN A 523 -12.17 -0.93 38.48
C GLN A 523 -10.94 -1.09 39.39
N LYS A 524 -10.60 -0.06 40.20
CA LYS A 524 -9.36 -0.01 41.00
C LYS A 524 -8.11 -0.28 40.15
N ASP A 525 -8.10 0.23 38.92
CA ASP A 525 -7.01 0.02 37.98
C ASP A 525 -5.77 0.80 38.43
N THR A 526 -4.64 0.11 38.57
CA THR A 526 -3.38 0.71 39.03
C THR A 526 -2.40 1.02 37.91
N PHE A 527 -2.70 0.62 36.67
CA PHE A 527 -1.81 0.78 35.52
C PHE A 527 -1.57 2.28 35.21
N PHE A 528 -2.63 3.08 35.25
CA PHE A 528 -2.57 4.53 34.95
C PHE A 528 -2.26 5.41 36.16
N ARG A 529 -1.88 4.85 37.32
CA ARG A 529 -1.77 5.61 38.59
C ARG A 529 -0.74 6.74 38.58
N ARG A 530 0.22 6.71 37.64
CA ARG A 530 1.30 7.70 37.50
C ARG A 530 1.10 8.63 36.31
N VAL A 531 -0.06 8.56 35.64
CA VAL A 531 -0.37 9.29 34.42
C VAL A 531 -1.37 10.40 34.72
N ILE A 532 -1.11 11.58 34.20
CA ILE A 532 -2.06 12.69 34.18
C ILE A 532 -3.08 12.43 33.08
N LEU A 533 -4.34 12.22 33.46
CA LEU A 533 -5.48 12.05 32.56
C LEU A 533 -6.24 13.38 32.43
N ALA A 534 -5.70 14.27 31.61
CA ALA A 534 -6.25 15.61 31.40
C ALA A 534 -7.27 15.61 30.24
N VAL A 535 -8.39 16.31 30.38
CA VAL A 535 -9.32 16.51 29.25
C VAL A 535 -8.67 17.43 28.22
N ASP A 536 -8.90 17.18 26.93
CA ASP A 536 -8.44 18.07 25.87
C ASP A 536 -8.94 19.51 26.08
N VAL A 537 -8.03 20.49 25.97
CA VAL A 537 -8.29 21.90 26.33
C VAL A 537 -9.41 22.51 25.46
N PHE A 538 -9.47 22.17 24.17
CA PHE A 538 -10.49 22.70 23.27
C PHE A 538 -11.86 22.10 23.54
N HIS A 539 -11.90 20.80 23.82
CA HIS A 539 -13.13 20.10 24.19
C HIS A 539 -13.65 20.48 25.57
N PHE A 540 -12.76 20.80 26.52
CA PHE A 540 -13.13 21.23 27.86
C PHE A 540 -14.08 22.44 27.85
N LYS A 541 -13.81 23.45 27.01
CA LYS A 541 -14.65 24.65 26.93
C LYS A 541 -15.99 24.43 26.22
N SER A 542 -16.05 23.48 25.28
CA SER A 542 -17.17 23.34 24.34
C SER A 542 -18.11 22.16 24.64
N LYS A 543 -17.60 21.07 25.21
CA LYS A 543 -18.36 19.83 25.44
C LYS A 543 -18.53 19.44 26.91
N HIS A 544 -17.74 20.01 27.83
CA HIS A 544 -17.85 19.72 29.26
C HIS A 544 -18.58 20.85 29.99
N LYS A 545 -19.63 20.48 30.72
CA LYS A 545 -20.40 21.46 31.50
C LYS A 545 -19.56 21.90 32.70
N GLU A 546 -19.60 23.18 33.05
CA GLU A 546 -18.99 23.70 34.29
C GLU A 546 -19.50 22.96 35.55
N ALA A 547 -20.74 22.45 35.48
CA ALA A 547 -21.36 21.66 36.54
C ALA A 547 -20.83 20.21 36.68
N ASP A 548 -20.00 19.71 35.76
CA ASP A 548 -19.37 18.40 35.89
C ASP A 548 -18.24 18.46 36.94
N ALA A 549 -18.64 18.34 38.21
CA ALA A 549 -17.73 18.42 39.34
C ALA A 549 -16.62 17.35 39.31
N PHE A 550 -16.88 16.18 38.70
CA PHE A 550 -15.87 15.14 38.59
C PHE A 550 -14.78 15.57 37.61
N CYS A 551 -15.17 16.00 36.41
CA CYS A 551 -14.24 16.50 35.40
C CYS A 551 -13.40 17.68 35.92
N GLN A 552 -14.03 18.66 36.56
CA GLN A 552 -13.35 19.82 37.14
C GLN A 552 -12.31 19.45 38.20
N LYS A 553 -12.62 18.45 39.04
CA LYS A 553 -11.77 18.04 40.16
C LYS A 553 -10.63 17.11 39.75
N HIS A 554 -10.82 16.31 38.71
CA HIS A 554 -9.93 15.19 38.41
C HIS A 554 -9.25 15.26 37.04
N CYS A 555 -9.80 16.00 36.08
CA CYS A 555 -9.30 16.01 34.70
C CYS A 555 -9.05 17.42 34.14
N ASN A 556 -9.27 18.49 34.92
CA ASN A 556 -9.01 19.85 34.48
C ASN A 556 -7.50 20.07 34.27
N PRO A 557 -7.03 20.35 33.04
CA PRO A 557 -5.59 20.52 32.76
C PRO A 557 -4.91 21.59 33.62
N ALA A 558 -5.65 22.59 34.09
CA ALA A 558 -5.12 23.67 34.94
C ALA A 558 -4.71 23.20 36.36
N LEU A 559 -5.04 21.96 36.74
CA LEU A 559 -4.61 21.37 38.01
C LEU A 559 -3.11 21.08 38.06
N TRP A 560 -2.44 21.01 36.91
CA TRP A 560 -1.03 20.65 36.78
C TRP A 560 -0.23 21.83 36.22
N PRO A 561 0.52 22.56 37.07
CA PRO A 561 1.33 23.70 36.64
C PRO A 561 2.34 23.33 35.55
N GLU A 562 2.79 22.08 35.50
CA GLU A 562 3.75 21.57 34.52
C GLU A 562 3.18 21.55 33.08
N LEU A 563 1.86 21.64 32.93
CA LEU A 563 1.20 21.75 31.62
C LEU A 563 1.13 23.20 31.11
N ASN A 564 1.53 24.19 31.93
CA ASN A 564 1.52 25.61 31.59
C ASN A 564 2.94 26.20 31.64
N ASP A 565 3.25 27.13 30.73
CA ASP A 565 4.56 27.80 30.67
C ASP A 565 4.74 28.93 31.71
N GLY A 566 3.78 29.11 32.62
CA GLY A 566 3.76 30.20 33.61
C GLY A 566 3.35 31.55 33.03
N LYS A 567 3.19 31.66 31.70
CA LYS A 567 2.71 32.85 30.97
C LYS A 567 1.27 32.69 30.49
N GLY A 568 0.62 31.59 30.86
CA GLY A 568 -0.75 31.28 30.48
C GLY A 568 -0.88 30.46 29.21
N ASN A 569 0.22 30.00 28.60
CA ASN A 569 0.16 29.12 27.42
C ASN A 569 0.33 27.66 27.80
N TRP A 570 -0.36 26.79 27.06
CA TRP A 570 -0.18 25.34 27.18
C TRP A 570 1.13 24.91 26.55
N VAL A 571 1.85 24.04 27.26
CA VAL A 571 3.16 23.55 26.82
C VAL A 571 3.04 22.49 25.72
N PHE A 572 1.93 21.76 25.70
CA PHE A 572 1.63 20.72 24.72
C PHE A 572 0.43 21.08 23.85
N ASN A 573 0.49 20.69 22.57
CA ASN A 573 -0.64 20.76 21.67
C ASN A 573 -1.60 19.57 21.93
N SER A 574 -2.67 19.81 22.67
CA SER A 574 -3.69 18.79 22.94
C SER A 574 -4.60 18.51 21.72
N SER A 575 -4.60 19.38 20.70
CA SER A 575 -5.34 19.17 19.42
C SER A 575 -4.57 18.33 18.39
N ALA A 576 -3.43 17.74 18.75
CA ALA A 576 -2.62 16.97 17.80
C ALA A 576 -3.40 15.81 17.17
N ALA A 577 -4.27 15.14 17.94
CA ALA A 577 -5.11 14.05 17.43
C ALA A 577 -6.19 14.55 16.47
N GLU A 578 -6.83 15.70 16.74
CA GLU A 578 -7.80 16.31 15.82
C GLU A 578 -7.17 16.64 14.47
N GLN A 579 -5.95 17.20 14.45
CA GLN A 579 -5.21 17.47 13.21
C GLN A 579 -4.85 16.18 12.46
N ALA A 580 -4.46 15.13 13.20
CA ALA A 580 -4.23 13.81 12.61
C ALA A 580 -5.51 13.19 12.04
N ASN A 581 -6.65 13.38 12.71
CA ASN A 581 -7.96 12.94 12.26
C ASN A 581 -8.37 13.68 10.98
N VAL A 582 -8.15 14.98 10.85
CA VAL A 582 -8.42 15.72 9.60
C VAL A 582 -7.65 15.12 8.42
N TRP A 583 -6.36 14.80 8.60
CA TRP A 583 -5.58 14.10 7.58
C TRP A 583 -6.14 12.69 7.31
N MET A 584 -6.35 11.89 8.35
CA MET A 584 -6.84 10.52 8.21
C MET A 584 -8.22 10.43 7.54
N GLY A 585 -9.08 11.42 7.77
CA GLY A 585 -10.41 11.55 7.16
C GLY A 585 -10.38 11.68 5.63
N GLY A 586 -9.27 12.15 5.06
CA GLY A 586 -9.06 12.20 3.60
C GLY A 586 -9.09 10.80 2.94
N TYR A 587 -8.88 9.73 3.71
CA TYR A 587 -8.91 8.35 3.19
C TYR A 587 -10.29 7.70 3.22
N LEU A 588 -11.33 8.34 3.78
CA LEU A 588 -12.65 7.72 3.98
C LEU A 588 -13.19 7.06 2.70
N SER A 589 -13.11 7.75 1.56
CA SER A 589 -13.59 7.23 0.27
C SER A 589 -12.75 6.08 -0.29
N ILE A 590 -11.47 6.00 0.10
CA ILE A 590 -10.51 4.99 -0.37
C ILE A 590 -10.73 3.67 0.39
N VAL A 591 -10.90 3.75 1.70
CA VAL A 591 -10.84 2.59 2.59
C VAL A 591 -12.20 1.96 2.87
N ARG A 592 -13.28 2.68 2.56
CA ARG A 592 -14.67 2.29 2.85
C ARG A 592 -15.06 0.90 2.33
N GLU A 593 -14.47 0.43 1.23
CA GLU A 593 -14.79 -0.87 0.62
C GLU A 593 -13.65 -1.89 0.75
N MET A 594 -12.58 -1.55 1.49
CA MET A 594 -11.47 -2.47 1.71
C MET A 594 -11.88 -3.61 2.67
N LEU A 595 -11.37 -4.81 2.41
CA LEU A 595 -11.42 -5.88 3.42
C LEU A 595 -10.44 -5.58 4.56
N ALA A 596 -10.72 -6.12 5.74
CA ALA A 596 -9.95 -5.89 6.97
C ALA A 596 -8.42 -5.97 6.75
N TYR A 597 -7.93 -7.04 6.10
CA TYR A 597 -6.50 -7.21 5.89
C TYR A 597 -5.87 -6.12 5.00
N ARG A 598 -6.60 -5.63 3.98
CA ARG A 598 -6.13 -4.52 3.13
C ARG A 598 -6.24 -3.19 3.86
N TYR A 599 -7.34 -2.99 4.59
CA TYR A 599 -7.59 -1.80 5.38
C TYR A 599 -6.45 -1.61 6.38
N ASP A 600 -6.20 -2.62 7.20
CA ASP A 600 -5.19 -2.54 8.25
C ASP A 600 -3.79 -2.31 7.68
N PHE A 601 -3.43 -3.09 6.65
CA PHE A 601 -2.15 -2.94 5.99
C PHE A 601 -1.97 -1.53 5.41
N PHE A 602 -2.98 -1.04 4.68
CA PHE A 602 -2.96 0.28 4.05
C PHE A 602 -2.84 1.39 5.09
N MET A 603 -3.70 1.39 6.12
CA MET A 603 -3.70 2.43 7.17
C MET A 603 -2.38 2.46 7.93
N ASP A 604 -1.83 1.30 8.27
CA ASP A 604 -0.55 1.26 8.97
C ASP A 604 0.62 1.69 8.08
N GLU A 605 0.60 1.35 6.79
CA GLU A 605 1.65 1.77 5.85
C GLU A 605 1.61 3.28 5.58
N ILE A 606 0.44 3.87 5.33
CA ILE A 606 0.34 5.33 5.10
C ILE A 606 0.69 6.13 6.36
N ILE A 607 0.34 5.63 7.56
CA ILE A 607 0.76 6.23 8.83
C ILE A 607 2.28 6.19 8.95
N LYS A 608 2.90 5.03 8.68
CA LYS A 608 4.36 4.88 8.69
C LYS A 608 5.02 5.90 7.75
N ARG A 609 4.54 6.04 6.51
CA ARG A 609 5.07 7.04 5.54
C ARG A 609 4.88 8.48 6.01
N ARG A 610 3.72 8.83 6.56
CA ARG A 610 3.49 10.17 7.10
C ARG A 610 4.44 10.46 8.27
N ASN A 611 4.61 9.50 9.17
CA ASN A 611 5.51 9.63 10.31
C ASN A 611 6.96 9.81 9.85
N GLU A 612 7.42 9.08 8.84
CA GLU A 612 8.75 9.29 8.23
C GLU A 612 8.94 10.74 7.78
N GLN A 613 7.93 11.33 7.11
CA GLN A 613 7.97 12.74 6.67
C GLN A 613 7.95 13.73 7.84
N LEU A 614 7.06 13.51 8.82
CA LEU A 614 6.97 14.36 10.02
C LEU A 614 8.25 14.33 10.84
N ILE A 615 8.82 13.14 11.05
CA ILE A 615 10.08 12.96 11.78
C ILE A 615 11.23 13.62 11.03
N SER A 616 11.30 13.51 9.70
CA SER A 616 12.30 14.24 8.90
C SER A 616 12.18 15.74 9.12
N LYS A 617 10.96 16.28 9.02
CA LYS A 617 10.70 17.71 9.26
C LYS A 617 11.09 18.14 10.68
N LEU A 618 10.79 17.33 11.70
CA LEU A 618 11.20 17.61 13.08
C LEU A 618 12.73 17.64 13.22
N ARG A 619 13.48 16.81 12.50
CA ARG A 619 14.95 16.89 12.47
C ARG A 619 15.42 18.19 11.81
N ASP A 620 14.83 18.55 10.67
CA ASP A 620 15.17 19.77 9.93
C ASP A 620 14.87 21.04 10.77
N ASP A 621 13.81 21.00 11.57
CA ASP A 621 13.42 22.05 12.52
C ASP A 621 14.21 22.02 13.84
N GLY A 622 15.20 21.13 13.96
CA GLY A 622 16.09 21.01 15.13
C GLY A 622 15.41 20.51 16.41
N LYS A 623 14.32 19.73 16.30
CA LYS A 623 13.51 19.22 17.44
C LYS A 623 13.97 17.87 18.01
N MET A 624 15.13 17.39 17.56
CA MET A 624 15.83 16.21 18.11
C MET A 624 14.94 14.96 18.30
N PRO A 625 14.25 14.46 17.26
CA PRO A 625 13.39 13.29 17.41
C PRO A 625 14.18 12.00 17.63
N TYR A 626 13.71 11.18 18.57
CA TYR A 626 14.28 9.88 18.94
C TYR A 626 13.19 8.87 19.34
N ILE A 627 13.58 7.61 19.55
CA ILE A 627 12.69 6.55 20.03
C ILE A 627 13.09 6.22 21.47
N VAL A 628 12.13 6.31 22.40
CA VAL A 628 12.34 5.93 23.80
C VAL A 628 12.58 4.42 23.86
N PRO A 629 13.70 3.94 24.43
CA PRO A 629 13.97 2.52 24.59
C PRO A 629 12.88 1.82 25.40
N LEU A 630 12.50 0.61 24.97
CA LEU A 630 11.49 -0.24 25.62
C LEU A 630 12.03 -1.05 26.79
#